data_AF-A0A7W3MUR4-F1
#
_entry.id   AF-A0A7W3MUR4-F1
#
_cell.length_a   1.000
_cell.length_b   1.000
_cell.length_c   1.000
_cell.angle_alpha   90.00
_cell.angle_beta   90.00
_cell.angle_gamma   90.00
#
_symmetry.space_group_name_H-M   'P 1'
#
loop_
_entity.id
_entity.type
_entity.pdbx_description
1 polymer ?
#
loop_
_entity_poly.entity_id
_entity_poly.type
_entity_poly.pdbx_seq_one_letter_code
_entity_poly.pdbx_strand_id
1 'polypeptide(L)'
;MTIGIRYAARSDVGMLREGNEDSAYAGAHLLAVADGMGGHVGGEIASAAAIGELRKLDTDLPAGELLAALEHTVKAANDKLSRIVESDPALQGMGTTLTAMLWSGSQVALVHIGDSRAYLLRDGSLFQITHDHTLVQSLVDEGRISPDEAASHPQRSLLLRALDGRGEVDPDLSLREAKVGDRYLLCSDGLSGVVTAETIFQVLTEYADPEQAVRQLIDLANRGGGPDNITCVVADVIELGPGQAPPQSSPLAVGAAANAPRTDLPDAGPAAPGGGPAGPPPPPQGRSDTPAGRAAQLRDTMPQPPVVVDEMPPPPPQAAAAPLPEPRPMGHPVDPLHQAPPRAPRRRWTWLIVAVGVVVVGLAGAGAFTVHSMRNDGYYATDENGRIVVYKGRPESLLGLSLHTRAARQPSPPIRVADLPQHLQMDLKNGVIDLKGADGWQNLARQVCRYVLMAEGDRVVVVQGSDQNGCEAKLVTDSQIKLAELPASDRQAVQGGKLTFTDRQQAQNKLNELQARRDACRNPATAGGIPDCPRAGEGGERP
;
A
#
# COMPACT_ATOMS: atom_id res chain seq x y z
N MET A 1 41.64 -0.71 -10.49
CA MET A 1 40.96 0.20 -11.43
C MET A 1 39.95 0.97 -10.63
N THR A 2 39.95 2.29 -10.73
CA THR A 2 38.95 3.13 -10.05
C THR A 2 37.72 3.17 -10.93
N ILE A 3 36.57 2.79 -10.41
CA ILE A 3 35.30 2.86 -11.14
C ILE A 3 34.39 3.90 -10.48
N GLY A 4 33.49 4.45 -11.27
CA GLY A 4 32.46 5.37 -10.82
C GLY A 4 31.16 5.12 -11.57
N ILE A 5 30.12 5.84 -11.19
CA ILE A 5 28.82 5.76 -11.84
C ILE A 5 28.45 7.08 -12.50
N ARG A 6 27.89 6.99 -13.71
CA ARG A 6 27.19 8.07 -14.40
C ARG A 6 25.70 7.73 -14.40
N TYR A 7 24.87 8.58 -13.84
CA TYR A 7 23.47 8.25 -13.58
C TYR A 7 22.51 9.34 -14.06
N ALA A 8 21.25 8.95 -14.19
CA ALA A 8 20.10 9.83 -14.35
C ALA A 8 18.94 9.27 -13.52
N ALA A 9 18.10 10.15 -12.98
CA ALA A 9 16.90 9.76 -12.24
C ALA A 9 15.72 10.60 -12.72
N ARG A 10 14.56 9.97 -12.86
CA ARG A 10 13.34 10.67 -13.21
C ARG A 10 12.14 10.03 -12.52
N SER A 11 11.17 10.87 -12.18
CA SER A 11 9.93 10.48 -11.54
C SER A 11 8.78 11.25 -12.19
N ASP A 12 7.66 10.59 -12.40
CA ASP A 12 6.45 11.11 -13.05
C ASP A 12 5.22 10.64 -12.27
N VAL A 13 4.21 11.51 -12.13
CA VAL A 13 2.97 11.19 -11.41
C VAL A 13 2.20 10.06 -12.10
N GLY A 14 2.41 9.86 -13.40
CA GLY A 14 1.56 9.01 -14.21
C GLY A 14 0.30 9.75 -14.67
N MET A 15 -0.67 8.99 -15.16
CA MET A 15 -1.88 9.51 -15.79
C MET A 15 -3.13 9.38 -14.91
N LEU A 16 -3.11 8.51 -13.89
CA LEU A 16 -4.28 8.20 -13.05
C LEU A 16 -4.18 8.66 -11.59
N ARG A 17 -2.97 8.95 -11.08
CA ARG A 17 -2.76 9.41 -9.70
C ARG A 17 -2.86 10.93 -9.62
N GLU A 18 -3.30 11.45 -8.47
CA GLU A 18 -3.39 12.90 -8.22
C GLU A 18 -2.07 13.51 -7.70
N GLY A 19 -1.23 12.70 -7.07
CA GLY A 19 0.05 13.10 -6.48
C GLY A 19 1.12 12.05 -6.73
N ASN A 20 2.37 12.38 -6.38
CA ASN A 20 3.52 11.50 -6.53
C ASN A 20 4.01 11.05 -5.15
N GLU A 21 3.77 9.78 -4.84
CA GLU A 21 4.18 9.15 -3.60
C GLU A 21 5.53 8.43 -3.72
N ASP A 22 6.08 8.32 -4.94
CA ASP A 22 7.43 7.81 -5.16
C ASP A 22 8.49 8.83 -4.74
N SER A 23 9.64 8.32 -4.32
CA SER A 23 10.86 9.08 -4.11
C SER A 23 12.07 8.34 -4.66
N ALA A 24 13.03 9.07 -5.24
CA ALA A 24 14.31 8.48 -5.60
C ALA A 24 15.47 9.44 -5.37
N TYR A 25 16.66 8.86 -5.22
CA TYR A 25 17.92 9.56 -5.07
C TYR A 25 19.00 8.92 -5.93
N ALA A 26 19.81 9.75 -6.58
CA ALA A 26 20.99 9.32 -7.31
C ALA A 26 22.17 10.24 -7.00
N GLY A 27 23.22 9.64 -6.46
CA GLY A 27 24.44 10.29 -5.99
C GLY A 27 25.69 9.55 -6.47
N ALA A 28 26.87 10.01 -6.05
CA ALA A 28 28.14 9.46 -6.52
C ALA A 28 28.41 8.03 -6.03
N HIS A 29 27.86 7.67 -4.88
CA HIS A 29 28.02 6.39 -4.20
C HIS A 29 26.69 5.69 -3.94
N LEU A 30 25.55 6.38 -4.00
CA LEU A 30 24.25 5.82 -3.65
C LEU A 30 23.20 6.03 -4.74
N LEU A 31 22.49 4.96 -5.09
CA LEU A 31 21.23 5.01 -5.82
C LEU A 31 20.11 4.44 -4.95
N ALA A 32 18.93 5.05 -4.95
CA ALA A 32 17.79 4.54 -4.20
C ALA A 32 16.46 4.92 -4.86
N VAL A 33 15.49 4.00 -4.79
CA VAL A 33 14.09 4.20 -5.17
C VAL A 33 13.22 3.68 -4.02
N ALA A 34 12.17 4.42 -3.70
CA ALA A 34 11.20 4.12 -2.67
C ALA A 34 9.81 4.48 -3.19
N ASP A 35 8.91 3.50 -3.23
CA ASP A 35 7.52 3.64 -3.65
C ASP A 35 6.64 3.76 -2.40
N GLY A 36 6.08 4.95 -2.21
CA GLY A 36 5.31 5.31 -1.03
C GLY A 36 3.88 4.83 -1.13
N MET A 37 3.39 4.20 -0.07
CA MET A 37 2.01 3.78 0.05
C MET A 37 1.38 4.29 1.35
N GLY A 38 0.08 4.54 1.29
CA GLY A 38 -0.70 5.01 2.41
C GLY A 38 -1.79 5.94 1.88
N GLY A 39 -3.01 5.85 2.40
CA GLY A 39 -4.06 6.77 1.97
C GLY A 39 -3.67 8.24 2.17
N HIS A 40 -4.45 9.18 1.61
CA HIS A 40 -4.16 10.62 1.68
C HIS A 40 -2.70 10.96 1.32
N VAL A 41 -1.93 11.55 2.26
CA VAL A 41 -0.54 12.02 2.08
C VAL A 41 0.49 11.09 2.74
N GLY A 42 0.07 9.88 3.13
CA GLY A 42 0.95 8.96 3.87
C GLY A 42 2.13 8.46 3.04
N GLY A 43 1.90 8.11 1.78
CA GLY A 43 2.93 7.55 0.91
C GLY A 43 4.06 8.54 0.61
N GLU A 44 3.71 9.79 0.25
CA GLU A 44 4.72 10.84 -0.02
C GLU A 44 5.65 11.09 1.18
N ILE A 45 5.10 11.09 2.40
CA ILE A 45 5.88 11.30 3.62
C ILE A 45 6.79 10.10 3.88
N ALA A 46 6.26 8.88 3.70
CA ALA A 46 7.00 7.66 3.98
C ALA A 46 8.20 7.48 3.04
N SER A 47 8.00 7.57 1.73
CA SER A 47 9.07 7.40 0.74
C SER A 47 10.13 8.49 0.86
N ALA A 48 9.72 9.76 1.05
CA ALA A 48 10.65 10.87 1.23
C ALA A 48 11.45 10.75 2.54
N ALA A 49 10.83 10.28 3.63
CA ALA A 49 11.51 10.06 4.89
C ALA A 49 12.58 8.98 4.78
N ALA A 50 12.29 7.87 4.08
CA ALA A 50 13.23 6.77 3.84
C ALA A 50 14.42 7.23 2.98
N ILE A 51 14.16 7.83 1.82
CA ILE A 51 15.22 8.38 0.95
C ILE A 51 16.06 9.43 1.68
N GLY A 52 15.42 10.26 2.52
CA GLY A 52 16.10 11.26 3.35
C GLY A 52 17.06 10.68 4.40
N GLU A 53 16.84 9.44 4.87
CA GLU A 53 17.82 8.74 5.71
C GLU A 53 18.94 8.14 4.86
N LEU A 54 18.59 7.49 3.74
CA LEU A 54 19.55 6.82 2.86
C LEU A 54 20.57 7.79 2.27
N ARG A 55 20.17 9.02 1.90
CA ARG A 55 21.09 10.02 1.30
C ARG A 55 22.32 10.32 2.15
N LYS A 56 22.28 10.06 3.46
CA LYS A 56 23.41 10.23 4.38
C LYS A 56 24.56 9.27 4.08
N LEU A 57 24.26 8.17 3.37
CA LEU A 57 25.24 7.17 2.93
C LEU A 57 25.93 7.54 1.62
N ASP A 58 25.58 8.64 0.94
CA ASP A 58 26.25 9.08 -0.29
C ASP A 58 27.62 9.70 0.00
N THR A 59 28.50 8.89 0.60
CA THR A 59 29.86 9.23 1.02
C THR A 59 30.78 8.06 0.68
N ASP A 60 32.09 8.32 0.64
CA ASP A 60 33.08 7.28 0.37
C ASP A 60 33.25 6.38 1.60
N LEU A 61 32.58 5.23 1.60
CA LEU A 61 32.62 4.23 2.66
C LEU A 61 33.53 3.05 2.29
N PRO A 62 34.23 2.43 3.26
CA PRO A 62 34.98 1.21 3.01
C PRO A 62 34.08 0.04 2.59
N ALA A 63 34.53 -0.77 1.64
CA ALA A 63 33.76 -1.91 1.11
C ALA A 63 33.26 -2.89 2.19
N GLY A 64 34.02 -3.09 3.27
CA GLY A 64 33.64 -3.98 4.38
C GLY A 64 32.52 -3.43 5.28
N GLU A 65 32.18 -2.14 5.17
CA GLU A 65 31.17 -1.49 6.00
C GLU A 65 29.83 -1.32 5.26
N LEU A 66 29.79 -1.53 3.94
CA LEU A 66 28.63 -1.23 3.10
C LEU A 66 27.33 -1.91 3.57
N LEU A 67 27.36 -3.23 3.82
CA LEU A 67 26.18 -3.98 4.24
C LEU A 67 25.67 -3.51 5.61
N ALA A 68 26.57 -3.35 6.57
CA ALA A 68 26.21 -2.89 7.91
C ALA A 68 25.66 -1.44 7.89
N ALA A 69 26.22 -0.58 7.03
CA ALA A 69 25.75 0.79 6.85
C ALA A 69 24.34 0.83 6.24
N LEU A 70 24.05 -0.02 5.25
CA LEU A 70 22.70 -0.15 4.70
C LEU A 70 21.72 -0.71 5.72
N GLU A 71 22.05 -1.82 6.38
CA GLU A 71 21.19 -2.45 7.41
C GLU A 71 20.82 -1.46 8.52
N HIS A 72 21.82 -0.77 9.08
CA HIS A 72 21.61 0.24 10.12
C HIS A 72 20.74 1.40 9.63
N THR A 73 20.97 1.88 8.41
CA THR A 73 20.22 3.01 7.84
C THR A 73 18.78 2.65 7.49
N VAL A 74 18.53 1.42 7.00
CA VAL A 74 17.17 0.92 6.77
C VAL A 74 16.41 0.81 8.09
N LYS A 75 17.05 0.32 9.14
CA LYS A 75 16.45 0.32 10.48
C LYS A 75 16.15 1.74 10.96
N ALA A 76 17.09 2.68 10.79
CA ALA A 76 16.89 4.08 11.16
C ALA A 76 15.74 4.74 10.36
N ALA A 77 15.57 4.38 9.08
CA ALA A 77 14.44 4.79 8.26
C ALA A 77 13.12 4.24 8.82
N ASN A 78 13.05 2.96 9.16
CA ASN A 78 11.86 2.38 9.78
C ASN A 78 11.52 3.02 11.13
N ASP A 79 12.52 3.22 11.99
CA ASP A 79 12.35 3.90 13.29
C ASP A 79 11.84 5.34 13.10
N LYS A 80 12.26 6.02 12.03
CA LYS A 80 11.77 7.35 11.68
C LYS A 80 10.32 7.31 11.24
N LEU A 81 9.90 6.32 10.45
CA LEU A 81 8.49 6.12 10.10
C LEU A 81 7.65 5.86 11.35
N SER A 82 8.11 5.03 12.29
CA SER A 82 7.45 4.80 13.58
C SER A 82 7.21 6.11 14.32
N ARG A 83 8.25 6.95 14.45
CA ARG A 83 8.14 8.27 15.12
C ARG A 83 7.16 9.21 14.42
N ILE A 84 7.10 9.19 13.09
CA ILE A 84 6.14 10.01 12.33
C ILE A 84 4.71 9.54 12.65
N VAL A 85 4.43 8.23 12.59
CA VAL A 85 3.11 7.67 12.92
C VAL A 85 2.72 7.90 14.39
N GLU A 86 3.69 7.84 15.31
CA GLU A 86 3.47 8.18 16.73
C GLU A 86 3.09 9.66 16.92
N SER A 87 3.70 10.55 16.13
CA SER A 87 3.43 11.99 16.21
C SER A 87 2.11 12.40 15.53
N ASP A 88 1.72 11.70 14.46
CA ASP A 88 0.46 11.89 13.77
C ASP A 88 -0.21 10.53 13.48
N PRO A 89 -1.13 10.08 14.37
CA PRO A 89 -1.85 8.84 14.18
C PRO A 89 -2.73 8.78 12.93
N ALA A 90 -2.99 9.92 12.25
CA ALA A 90 -3.70 9.91 10.96
C ALA A 90 -2.86 9.27 9.84
N LEU A 91 -1.54 9.19 10.00
CA LEU A 91 -0.61 8.52 9.09
C LEU A 91 -0.47 7.02 9.39
N GLN A 92 -1.31 6.47 10.27
CA GLN A 92 -1.38 5.02 10.50
C GLN A 92 -1.63 4.27 9.18
N GLY A 93 -0.75 3.32 8.87
CA GLY A 93 -0.82 2.53 7.65
C GLY A 93 -0.02 3.13 6.47
N MET A 94 0.67 4.26 6.67
CA MET A 94 1.71 4.66 5.73
C MET A 94 2.86 3.65 5.71
N GLY A 95 3.49 3.51 4.57
CA GLY A 95 4.69 2.73 4.40
C GLY A 95 5.35 3.03 3.06
N THR A 96 6.47 2.38 2.79
CA THR A 96 7.17 2.52 1.52
C THR A 96 7.95 1.26 1.22
N THR A 97 8.11 0.95 -0.07
CA THR A 97 9.18 0.06 -0.51
C THR A 97 10.53 0.77 -0.34
N LEU A 98 11.62 0.02 -0.44
CA LEU A 98 12.96 0.59 -0.57
C LEU A 98 13.87 -0.37 -1.33
N THR A 99 14.44 0.11 -2.43
CA THR A 99 15.52 -0.56 -3.15
C THR A 99 16.68 0.40 -3.30
N ALA A 100 17.85 0.05 -2.78
CA ALA A 100 19.02 0.92 -2.83
C ALA A 100 20.32 0.15 -3.10
N MET A 101 21.25 0.82 -3.79
CA MET A 101 22.57 0.29 -4.12
C MET A 101 23.64 1.28 -3.67
N LEU A 102 24.68 0.80 -2.99
CA LEU A 102 25.75 1.59 -2.39
C LEU A 102 27.12 1.09 -2.86
N TRP A 103 27.95 1.99 -3.40
CA TRP A 103 29.23 1.69 -4.04
C TRP A 103 30.44 2.01 -3.18
N SER A 104 31.41 1.08 -3.18
CA SER A 104 32.80 1.32 -2.77
C SER A 104 33.75 0.66 -3.76
N GLY A 105 34.33 1.47 -4.65
CA GLY A 105 35.11 0.94 -5.77
C GLY A 105 34.27 -0.04 -6.61
N SER A 106 34.76 -1.27 -6.79
CA SER A 106 34.05 -2.33 -7.52
C SER A 106 33.04 -3.13 -6.70
N GLN A 107 32.91 -2.86 -5.41
CA GLN A 107 31.94 -3.52 -4.54
C GLN A 107 30.66 -2.71 -4.47
N VAL A 108 29.52 -3.39 -4.61
CA VAL A 108 28.19 -2.78 -4.53
C VAL A 108 27.35 -3.57 -3.56
N ALA A 109 26.88 -2.92 -2.50
CA ALA A 109 25.88 -3.50 -1.63
C ALA A 109 24.49 -3.12 -2.12
N LEU A 110 23.59 -4.10 -2.22
CA LEU A 110 22.19 -3.95 -2.58
C LEU A 110 21.34 -4.26 -1.33
N VAL A 111 20.39 -3.37 -1.04
CA VAL A 111 19.32 -3.59 -0.07
C VAL A 111 17.97 -3.49 -0.76
N HIS A 112 17.05 -4.38 -0.42
CA HIS A 112 15.73 -4.44 -1.05
C HIS A 112 14.63 -4.86 -0.07
N ILE A 113 13.51 -4.13 -0.09
CA ILE A 113 12.25 -4.50 0.54
C ILE A 113 11.07 -3.94 -0.24
N GLY A 114 10.13 -4.80 -0.64
CA GLY A 114 8.93 -4.41 -1.39
C GLY A 114 8.93 -5.02 -2.79
N ASP A 115 8.34 -4.34 -3.75
CA ASP A 115 8.22 -4.80 -5.14
C ASP A 115 8.79 -3.82 -6.17
N SER A 116 9.42 -2.74 -5.70
CA SER A 116 10.34 -1.96 -6.55
C SER A 116 11.53 -2.84 -6.95
N ARG A 117 12.04 -2.69 -8.16
CA ARG A 117 13.00 -3.64 -8.74
C ARG A 117 14.33 -3.00 -9.04
N ALA A 118 15.39 -3.81 -8.96
CA ALA A 118 16.67 -3.49 -9.57
C ALA A 118 17.02 -4.51 -10.65
N TYR A 119 17.57 -4.01 -11.75
CA TYR A 119 18.05 -4.77 -12.89
C TYR A 119 19.52 -4.48 -13.18
N LEU A 120 20.23 -5.48 -13.70
CA LEU A 120 21.58 -5.39 -14.23
C LEU A 120 21.57 -5.78 -15.71
N LEU A 121 21.99 -4.87 -16.57
CA LEU A 121 22.36 -5.15 -17.96
C LEU A 121 23.88 -5.38 -18.02
N ARG A 122 24.28 -6.61 -18.30
CA ARG A 122 25.69 -7.02 -18.43
C ARG A 122 25.83 -8.00 -19.58
N ASP A 123 26.89 -7.84 -20.37
CA ASP A 123 27.23 -8.74 -21.48
C ASP A 123 26.05 -9.02 -22.43
N GLY A 124 25.21 -8.01 -22.67
CA GLY A 124 24.05 -8.10 -23.57
C GLY A 124 22.84 -8.83 -23.01
N SER A 125 22.78 -9.10 -21.70
CA SER A 125 21.65 -9.75 -21.02
C SER A 125 21.15 -8.92 -19.85
N LEU A 126 19.82 -8.88 -19.66
CA LEU A 126 19.16 -8.19 -18.55
C LEU A 126 18.81 -9.20 -17.45
N PHE A 127 19.25 -8.92 -16.24
CA PHE A 127 18.98 -9.73 -15.05
C PHE A 127 18.20 -8.90 -14.04
N GLN A 128 17.09 -9.43 -13.53
CA GLN A 128 16.49 -8.89 -12.31
C GLN A 128 17.34 -9.34 -11.13
N ILE A 129 17.79 -8.41 -10.29
CA ILE A 129 18.72 -8.68 -9.18
C ILE A 129 18.07 -8.51 -7.79
N THR A 130 16.78 -8.23 -7.76
CA THR A 130 15.90 -8.18 -6.58
C THR A 130 14.77 -9.18 -6.72
N HIS A 131 14.26 -9.68 -5.59
CA HIS A 131 13.15 -10.61 -5.56
C HIS A 131 11.94 -9.93 -4.94
N ASP A 132 10.81 -9.87 -5.65
CA ASP A 132 9.66 -9.09 -5.21
C ASP A 132 9.03 -9.66 -3.94
N HIS A 133 8.74 -8.81 -2.96
CA HIS A 133 8.07 -9.19 -1.72
C HIS A 133 6.55 -9.09 -1.84
N THR A 134 5.98 -9.64 -2.90
CA THR A 134 4.52 -9.67 -3.16
C THR A 134 3.91 -11.03 -2.86
N LEU A 135 2.59 -11.06 -2.62
CA LEU A 135 1.84 -12.31 -2.46
C LEU A 135 2.02 -13.22 -3.68
N VAL A 136 1.94 -12.65 -4.89
CA VAL A 136 2.04 -13.45 -6.12
C VAL A 136 3.43 -14.04 -6.31
N GLN A 137 4.49 -13.32 -5.92
CA GLN A 137 5.84 -13.87 -5.97
C GLN A 137 5.96 -15.07 -5.02
N SER A 138 5.45 -14.97 -3.80
CA SER A 138 5.44 -16.13 -2.88
C SER A 138 4.63 -17.32 -3.42
N LEU A 139 3.51 -17.07 -4.11
CA LEU A 139 2.74 -18.13 -4.76
C LEU A 139 3.50 -18.78 -5.93
N VAL A 140 4.30 -18.02 -6.68
CA VAL A 140 5.18 -18.53 -7.73
C VAL A 140 6.30 -19.38 -7.12
N ASP A 141 6.94 -18.89 -6.05
CA ASP A 141 8.03 -19.60 -5.37
C ASP A 141 7.54 -20.93 -4.76
N GLU A 142 6.30 -20.96 -4.27
CA GLU A 142 5.63 -22.17 -3.77
C GLU A 142 5.16 -23.11 -4.91
N GLY A 143 5.30 -22.70 -6.18
CA GLY A 143 4.83 -23.44 -7.36
C GLY A 143 3.30 -23.55 -7.45
N ARG A 144 2.57 -22.64 -6.79
CA ARG A 144 1.10 -22.62 -6.75
C ARG A 144 0.48 -21.92 -7.94
N ILE A 145 1.19 -20.96 -8.52
CA ILE A 145 0.82 -20.29 -9.76
C ILE A 145 2.06 -20.20 -10.66
N SER A 146 1.85 -20.07 -11.96
CA SER A 146 2.94 -19.78 -12.89
C SER A 146 3.30 -18.28 -12.88
N PRO A 147 4.50 -17.90 -13.36
CA PRO A 147 4.85 -16.49 -13.57
C PRO A 147 3.86 -15.74 -14.48
N ASP A 148 3.29 -16.42 -15.49
CA ASP A 148 2.30 -15.83 -16.40
C ASP A 148 0.97 -15.55 -15.68
N GLU A 149 0.56 -16.44 -14.78
CA GLU A 149 -0.64 -16.27 -13.94
C GLU A 149 -0.43 -15.12 -12.94
N ALA A 150 0.76 -14.99 -12.36
CA ALA A 150 1.09 -13.90 -11.43
C ALA A 150 0.89 -12.52 -12.05
N ALA A 151 1.28 -12.33 -13.32
CA ALA A 151 1.17 -11.04 -14.01
C ALA A 151 -0.27 -10.54 -14.17
N SER A 152 -1.24 -11.47 -14.26
CA SER A 152 -2.68 -11.14 -14.42
C SER A 152 -3.48 -11.27 -13.11
N HIS A 153 -2.82 -11.62 -12.00
CA HIS A 153 -3.50 -11.89 -10.74
C HIS A 153 -4.13 -10.61 -10.15
N PRO A 154 -5.35 -10.67 -9.58
CA PRO A 154 -6.02 -9.52 -8.99
C PRO A 154 -5.26 -8.88 -7.83
N GLN A 155 -4.48 -9.68 -7.09
CA GLN A 155 -3.67 -9.25 -5.93
C GLN A 155 -2.17 -9.17 -6.25
N ARG A 156 -1.79 -8.89 -7.50
CA ARG A 156 -0.36 -8.84 -7.91
C ARG A 156 0.46 -7.77 -7.18
N SER A 157 -0.16 -6.63 -6.84
CA SER A 157 0.48 -5.53 -6.10
C SER A 157 0.32 -5.65 -4.58
N LEU A 158 -0.11 -6.81 -4.06
CA LEU A 158 -0.24 -6.98 -2.60
C LEU A 158 1.13 -7.28 -1.99
N LEU A 159 1.71 -6.28 -1.34
CA LEU A 159 2.97 -6.39 -0.61
C LEU A 159 2.86 -7.25 0.66
N LEU A 160 3.86 -8.10 0.87
CA LEU A 160 4.06 -8.88 2.10
C LEU A 160 5.12 -8.25 3.02
N ARG A 161 6.09 -7.52 2.45
CA ARG A 161 7.14 -6.81 3.21
C ARG A 161 7.30 -5.39 2.69
N ALA A 162 7.35 -4.42 3.60
CA ALA A 162 7.62 -3.01 3.32
C ALA A 162 8.15 -2.31 4.58
N LEU A 163 8.61 -1.07 4.46
CA LEU A 163 8.91 -0.22 5.59
C LEU A 163 7.64 0.51 6.02
N ASP A 164 7.02 0.12 7.14
CA ASP A 164 5.76 0.69 7.63
C ASP A 164 5.87 1.29 9.05
N GLY A 165 7.10 1.35 9.58
CA GLY A 165 7.38 1.82 10.93
C GLY A 165 6.97 0.84 12.03
N ARG A 166 6.60 -0.40 11.70
CA ARG A 166 6.18 -1.41 12.69
C ARG A 166 7.22 -2.51 12.81
N GLY A 167 7.47 -2.94 14.04
CA GLY A 167 8.27 -4.13 14.33
C GLY A 167 9.71 -4.07 13.85
N GLU A 168 10.34 -5.24 13.78
CA GLU A 168 11.66 -5.41 13.17
C GLU A 168 11.51 -5.56 11.66
N VAL A 169 12.43 -4.94 10.91
CA VAL A 169 12.50 -5.03 9.45
C VAL A 169 13.61 -6.00 9.08
N ASP A 170 13.31 -6.91 8.17
CA ASP A 170 14.25 -7.89 7.62
C ASP A 170 14.35 -7.68 6.08
N PRO A 171 15.20 -6.73 5.64
CA PRO A 171 15.39 -6.44 4.22
C PRO A 171 16.37 -7.44 3.59
N ASP A 172 16.20 -7.71 2.30
CA ASP A 172 17.13 -8.56 1.56
C ASP A 172 18.43 -7.77 1.30
N LEU A 173 19.55 -8.31 1.75
CA LEU A 173 20.88 -7.69 1.65
C LEU A 173 21.84 -8.58 0.86
N SER A 174 22.53 -8.00 -0.12
CA SER A 174 23.53 -8.72 -0.90
C SER A 174 24.72 -7.86 -1.29
N LEU A 175 25.91 -8.46 -1.37
CA LEU A 175 27.11 -7.82 -1.91
C LEU A 175 27.38 -8.35 -3.32
N ARG A 176 27.68 -7.44 -4.24
CA ARG A 176 27.88 -7.72 -5.67
C ARG A 176 29.14 -7.02 -6.16
N GLU A 177 29.69 -7.54 -7.26
CA GLU A 177 30.81 -6.92 -7.96
C GLU A 177 30.31 -6.15 -9.19
N ALA A 178 30.65 -4.86 -9.26
CA ALA A 178 30.45 -4.00 -10.42
C ALA A 178 31.66 -4.03 -11.35
N LYS A 179 31.39 -4.06 -12.65
CA LYS A 179 32.35 -4.08 -13.74
C LYS A 179 32.10 -2.89 -14.66
N VAL A 180 33.16 -2.35 -15.24
CA VAL A 180 33.04 -1.29 -16.24
C VAL A 180 32.20 -1.81 -17.41
N GLY A 181 31.24 -1.00 -17.84
CA GLY A 181 30.26 -1.36 -18.87
C GLY A 181 28.94 -1.92 -18.34
N ASP A 182 28.85 -2.22 -17.05
CA ASP A 182 27.56 -2.55 -16.44
C ASP A 182 26.61 -1.36 -16.49
N ARG A 183 25.33 -1.67 -16.68
CA ARG A 183 24.24 -0.70 -16.53
C ARG A 183 23.21 -1.22 -15.54
N TYR A 184 22.92 -0.41 -14.54
CA TYR A 184 21.90 -0.69 -13.53
C TYR A 184 20.64 0.12 -13.80
N LEU A 185 19.48 -0.46 -13.50
CA LEU A 185 18.19 0.23 -13.46
C LEU A 185 17.53 -0.08 -12.12
N LEU A 186 17.12 0.95 -11.37
CA LEU A 186 16.18 0.82 -10.25
C LEU A 186 14.85 1.42 -10.67
N CYS A 187 13.72 0.82 -10.34
CA CYS A 187 12.40 1.37 -10.66
C CYS A 187 11.29 0.98 -9.68
N SER A 188 10.27 1.83 -9.56
CA SER A 188 9.00 1.49 -8.89
C SER A 188 8.17 0.51 -9.73
N ASP A 189 7.11 -0.04 -9.15
CA ASP A 189 6.24 -0.99 -9.83
C ASP A 189 5.46 -0.32 -10.98
N GLY A 190 5.23 1.00 -10.92
CA GLY A 190 4.59 1.76 -11.99
C GLY A 190 5.33 1.73 -13.33
N LEU A 191 6.64 1.44 -13.34
CA LEU A 191 7.35 1.10 -14.58
C LEU A 191 7.12 -0.37 -14.96
N SER A 192 7.50 -1.29 -14.08
CA SER A 192 7.59 -2.72 -14.39
C SER A 192 6.24 -3.43 -14.51
N GLY A 193 5.17 -2.81 -13.99
CA GLY A 193 3.79 -3.28 -14.08
C GLY A 193 3.14 -3.04 -15.45
N VAL A 194 3.68 -2.13 -16.27
CA VAL A 194 3.16 -1.81 -17.61
C VAL A 194 4.19 -1.92 -18.73
N VAL A 195 5.49 -1.86 -18.42
CA VAL A 195 6.58 -2.03 -19.37
C VAL A 195 7.27 -3.38 -19.11
N THR A 196 7.26 -4.25 -20.13
CA THR A 196 7.82 -5.60 -20.01
C THR A 196 9.35 -5.59 -19.94
N ALA A 197 9.94 -6.65 -19.39
CA ALA A 197 11.39 -6.81 -19.27
C ALA A 197 12.10 -6.74 -20.64
N GLU A 198 11.49 -7.24 -21.72
CA GLU A 198 12.04 -7.15 -23.08
C GLU A 198 12.08 -5.71 -23.58
N THR A 199 11.04 -4.93 -23.27
CA THR A 199 10.97 -3.52 -23.64
C THR A 199 11.99 -2.72 -22.83
N ILE A 200 12.12 -3.01 -21.53
CA ILE A 200 13.18 -2.44 -20.68
C ILE A 200 14.56 -2.76 -21.26
N PHE A 201 14.83 -4.02 -21.61
CA PHE A 201 16.08 -4.45 -22.21
C PHE A 201 16.39 -3.69 -23.51
N GLN A 202 15.40 -3.54 -24.40
CA GLN A 202 15.54 -2.79 -25.65
C GLN A 202 15.94 -1.34 -25.38
N VAL A 203 15.24 -0.65 -24.48
CA VAL A 203 15.52 0.76 -24.15
C VAL A 203 16.90 0.92 -23.52
N LEU A 204 17.26 0.06 -22.57
CA LEU A 204 18.56 0.11 -21.90
C LEU A 204 19.72 -0.20 -22.87
N THR A 205 19.46 -0.90 -23.97
CA THR A 205 20.46 -1.21 -25.01
C THR A 205 20.54 -0.13 -26.08
N GLU A 206 19.40 0.44 -26.51
CA GLU A 206 19.32 1.42 -27.60
C GLU A 206 19.84 2.81 -27.18
N TYR A 207 19.52 3.25 -25.97
CA TYR A 207 19.83 4.61 -25.51
C TYR A 207 21.09 4.63 -24.65
N ALA A 208 22.24 4.98 -25.24
CA ALA A 208 23.52 5.04 -24.53
C ALA A 208 23.58 6.10 -23.42
N ASP A 209 22.77 7.16 -23.48
CA ASP A 209 22.70 8.22 -22.47
C ASP A 209 21.66 7.88 -21.39
N PRO A 210 22.03 7.76 -20.10
CA PRO A 210 21.10 7.48 -19.01
C PRO A 210 19.88 8.42 -18.97
N GLU A 211 20.08 9.71 -19.28
CA GLU A 211 18.99 10.70 -19.29
C GLU A 211 17.94 10.41 -20.37
N GLN A 212 18.38 9.93 -21.54
CA GLN A 212 17.47 9.53 -22.60
C GLN A 212 16.77 8.21 -22.26
N ALA A 213 17.48 7.27 -21.63
CA ALA A 213 16.91 6.01 -21.20
C ALA A 213 15.79 6.21 -20.17
N VAL A 214 16.01 6.97 -19.08
CA VAL A 214 14.96 7.24 -18.08
C VAL A 214 13.77 8.01 -18.68
N ARG A 215 14.02 8.93 -19.63
CA ARG A 215 12.95 9.63 -20.34
C ARG A 215 12.10 8.67 -21.14
N GLN A 216 12.73 7.80 -21.92
CA GLN A 216 12.04 6.85 -22.78
C GLN A 216 11.28 5.80 -21.96
N LEU A 217 11.83 5.31 -20.85
CA LEU A 217 11.15 4.37 -19.95
C LEU A 217 9.85 4.97 -19.39
N ILE A 218 9.90 6.20 -18.90
CA ILE A 218 8.71 6.92 -18.41
C ILE A 218 7.70 7.16 -19.54
N ASP A 219 8.15 7.59 -20.71
CA ASP A 219 7.26 7.84 -21.85
C ASP A 219 6.54 6.55 -22.29
N LEU A 220 7.23 5.40 -22.23
CA LEU A 220 6.63 4.10 -22.54
C LEU A 220 5.62 3.66 -21.46
N ALA A 221 5.93 3.84 -20.18
CA ALA A 221 5.02 3.53 -19.09
C ALA A 221 3.73 4.37 -19.18
N ASN A 222 3.87 5.66 -19.46
CA ASN A 222 2.75 6.57 -19.70
C ASN A 222 1.94 6.20 -20.95
N ARG A 223 2.58 5.74 -22.04
CA ARG A 223 1.87 5.19 -23.21
C ARG A 223 1.15 3.88 -22.90
N GLY A 224 1.63 3.10 -21.93
CA GLY A 224 0.96 1.92 -21.38
C GLY A 224 -0.26 2.25 -20.51
N GLY A 225 -0.62 3.52 -20.37
CA GLY A 225 -1.77 4.00 -19.61
C GLY A 225 -1.41 4.74 -18.33
N GLY A 226 -0.15 4.66 -17.87
CA GLY A 226 0.35 5.34 -16.68
C GLY A 226 -0.55 5.17 -15.44
N PRO A 227 -0.85 3.93 -15.02
CA PRO A 227 -1.82 3.68 -13.96
C PRO A 227 -1.32 4.07 -12.56
N ASP A 228 0.00 4.25 -12.42
CA ASP A 228 0.66 4.56 -11.16
C ASP A 228 1.74 5.65 -11.30
N ASN A 229 2.32 6.07 -10.17
CA ASN A 229 3.56 6.83 -10.14
C ASN A 229 4.70 6.02 -10.77
N ILE A 230 5.52 6.68 -11.59
CA ILE A 230 6.58 6.00 -12.35
C ILE A 230 7.90 6.66 -12.01
N THR A 231 8.76 5.91 -11.32
CA THR A 231 10.08 6.38 -10.92
C THR A 231 11.15 5.40 -11.34
N CYS A 232 12.24 5.91 -11.93
CA CYS A 232 13.39 5.10 -12.26
C CYS A 232 14.71 5.86 -12.21
N VAL A 233 15.77 5.09 -11.95
CA VAL A 233 17.17 5.55 -11.92
C VAL A 233 17.98 4.62 -12.82
N VAL A 234 18.70 5.17 -13.79
CA VAL A 234 19.64 4.41 -14.64
C VAL A 234 21.06 4.85 -14.32
N ALA A 235 21.97 3.91 -14.17
CA ALA A 235 23.39 4.19 -13.89
C ALA A 235 24.33 3.30 -14.70
N ASP A 236 25.32 3.93 -15.31
CA ASP A 236 26.41 3.28 -16.04
C ASP A 236 27.66 3.21 -15.17
N VAL A 237 28.26 2.04 -15.06
CA VAL A 237 29.57 1.87 -14.44
C VAL A 237 30.65 2.23 -15.46
N ILE A 238 31.41 3.27 -15.15
CA ILE A 238 32.46 3.81 -15.99
C ILE A 238 33.82 3.68 -15.31
N GLU A 239 34.87 3.61 -16.11
CA GLU A 239 36.24 3.73 -15.60
C GLU A 239 36.53 5.19 -15.26
N LEU A 240 37.09 5.43 -14.07
CA LEU A 240 37.58 6.74 -13.66
C LEU A 240 39.09 6.81 -13.86
N GLY A 241 39.56 7.88 -14.51
CA GLY A 241 40.99 8.17 -14.59
C GLY A 241 41.61 8.44 -13.21
N PRO A 242 42.94 8.32 -13.06
CA PRO A 242 43.62 8.63 -11.79
C PRO A 242 43.34 10.07 -11.34
N GLY A 243 42.75 10.25 -10.16
CA GLY A 243 42.40 11.57 -9.61
C GLY A 243 41.17 12.23 -10.23
N GLN A 244 40.43 11.52 -11.08
CA GLN A 244 39.21 12.01 -11.70
C GLN A 244 38.01 11.73 -10.79
N ALA A 245 37.34 12.79 -10.32
CA ALA A 245 36.07 12.64 -9.62
C ALA A 245 35.01 12.05 -10.57
N PRO A 246 34.00 11.31 -10.06
CA PRO A 246 32.85 10.91 -10.84
C PRO A 246 32.30 12.11 -11.63
N PRO A 247 31.85 11.92 -12.89
CA PRO A 247 31.34 13.02 -13.71
C PRO A 247 30.31 13.81 -12.89
N GLN A 248 30.58 15.10 -12.70
CA GLN A 248 29.86 15.95 -11.76
C GLN A 248 28.41 16.15 -12.19
N SER A 249 27.51 15.35 -11.64
CA SER A 249 26.12 15.74 -11.41
C SER A 249 25.96 15.95 -9.91
N SER A 250 25.48 17.13 -9.51
CA SER A 250 25.00 17.32 -8.14
C SER A 250 24.01 16.20 -7.82
N PRO A 251 24.03 15.62 -6.60
CA PRO A 251 23.10 14.57 -6.24
C PRO A 251 21.66 14.98 -6.56
N LEU A 252 20.94 14.07 -7.20
CA LEU A 252 19.60 14.31 -7.72
C LEU A 252 18.59 13.57 -6.86
N ALA A 253 17.66 14.32 -6.26
CA ALA A 253 16.46 13.77 -5.65
C ALA A 253 15.26 14.09 -6.55
N VAL A 254 14.40 13.10 -6.80
CA VAL A 254 13.18 13.23 -7.61
C VAL A 254 11.98 12.66 -6.86
N GLY A 255 10.76 12.93 -7.35
CA GLY A 255 9.52 12.55 -6.68
C GLY A 255 9.27 13.38 -5.43
N ALA A 256 8.64 12.80 -4.42
CA ALA A 256 8.35 13.48 -3.14
C ALA A 256 9.64 13.94 -2.43
N ALA A 257 10.74 13.20 -2.55
CA ALA A 257 12.04 13.57 -1.99
C ALA A 257 12.67 14.83 -2.61
N ALA A 258 12.22 15.29 -3.79
CA ALA A 258 12.74 16.52 -4.41
C ALA A 258 12.45 17.78 -3.57
N ASN A 259 11.35 17.76 -2.81
CA ASN A 259 10.90 18.87 -1.97
C ASN A 259 11.36 18.74 -0.51
N ALA A 260 12.06 17.66 -0.15
CA ALA A 260 12.51 17.43 1.22
C ALA A 260 13.62 18.43 1.60
N PRO A 261 13.56 19.07 2.79
CA PRO A 261 14.61 19.98 3.24
C PRO A 261 16.00 19.33 3.18
N ARG A 262 16.97 20.04 2.58
CA ARG A 262 18.40 19.73 2.70
C ARG A 262 18.87 20.09 4.12
N THR A 263 18.46 19.32 5.11
CA THR A 263 19.11 19.35 6.42
C THR A 263 20.50 18.71 6.31
N ASP A 264 21.49 19.54 6.61
CA ASP A 264 22.89 19.25 6.97
C ASP A 264 23.84 18.80 5.85
N LEU A 265 24.28 19.75 5.03
CA LEU A 265 25.59 19.77 4.36
C LEU A 265 26.19 21.19 4.53
N PRO A 266 27.49 21.36 4.83
CA PRO A 266 28.10 22.68 4.99
C PRO A 266 28.10 23.46 3.67
N ASP A 267 27.68 24.73 3.78
CA ASP A 267 27.53 25.79 2.77
C ASP A 267 28.22 25.61 1.40
N ALA A 268 27.40 25.64 0.34
CA ALA A 268 27.75 26.31 -0.91
C ALA A 268 26.68 27.39 -1.17
N GLY A 269 27.13 28.65 -1.21
CA GLY A 269 26.32 29.85 -1.11
C GLY A 269 25.27 30.10 -2.22
N PRO A 270 24.46 31.16 -2.06
CA PRO A 270 23.23 31.36 -2.82
C PRO A 270 23.51 31.78 -4.27
N ALA A 271 23.05 30.98 -5.23
CA ALA A 271 22.86 31.41 -6.61
C ALA A 271 21.53 32.18 -6.74
N ALA A 272 21.60 33.36 -7.35
CA ALA A 272 20.54 34.35 -7.47
C ALA A 272 19.32 33.90 -8.31
N PRO A 273 18.13 34.49 -8.09
CA PRO A 273 16.91 34.14 -8.83
C PRO A 273 16.83 34.92 -10.16
N GLY A 274 16.89 34.21 -11.29
CA GLY A 274 16.61 34.74 -12.62
C GLY A 274 15.22 34.36 -13.09
N GLY A 275 14.23 35.22 -12.84
CA GLY A 275 12.88 35.08 -13.39
C GLY A 275 12.78 35.59 -14.83
N GLY A 276 12.15 34.79 -15.69
CA GLY A 276 11.71 35.19 -17.03
C GLY A 276 10.46 34.37 -17.43
N PRO A 277 9.41 34.98 -18.01
CA PRO A 277 8.12 34.33 -18.21
C PRO A 277 8.11 33.36 -19.40
N ALA A 278 7.50 32.19 -19.20
CA ALA A 278 7.26 31.19 -20.23
C ALA A 278 6.17 31.64 -21.22
N GLY A 279 6.46 31.55 -22.51
CA GLY A 279 5.47 31.70 -23.59
C GLY A 279 4.62 30.44 -23.78
N PRO A 280 3.47 30.54 -24.45
CA PRO A 280 2.52 29.43 -24.61
C PRO A 280 3.01 28.33 -25.56
N PRO A 281 2.62 27.06 -25.36
CA PRO A 281 3.07 25.93 -26.17
C PRO A 281 2.40 25.89 -27.56
N PRO A 282 3.07 25.29 -28.58
CA PRO A 282 2.51 25.13 -29.92
C PRO A 282 1.43 24.01 -29.99
N PRO A 283 0.53 24.05 -30.98
CA PRO A 283 -0.58 23.10 -31.11
C PRO A 283 -0.14 21.71 -31.62
N PRO A 284 -0.92 20.65 -31.34
CA PRO A 284 -0.55 19.27 -31.62
C PRO A 284 -0.61 18.96 -33.13
N GLN A 285 0.47 18.40 -33.66
CA GLN A 285 0.53 17.86 -35.02
C GLN A 285 0.14 16.38 -35.05
N GLY A 286 -0.50 15.99 -36.15
CA GLY A 286 -1.30 14.79 -36.31
C GLY A 286 -0.56 13.45 -36.21
N ARG A 287 -1.36 12.45 -35.81
CA ARG A 287 -1.13 11.00 -35.88
C ARG A 287 -0.24 10.60 -37.07
N SER A 288 0.95 10.09 -36.77
CA SER A 288 1.71 9.25 -37.71
C SER A 288 1.28 7.80 -37.54
N ASP A 289 0.77 7.23 -38.64
CA ASP A 289 0.34 5.85 -38.77
C ASP A 289 1.60 4.96 -38.87
N THR A 290 2.21 4.66 -37.72
CA THR A 290 3.42 3.83 -37.64
C THR A 290 3.06 2.34 -37.60
N PRO A 291 3.95 1.44 -38.06
CA PRO A 291 3.76 -0.01 -37.94
C PRO A 291 3.49 -0.48 -36.49
N ALA A 292 4.05 0.23 -35.49
CA ALA A 292 3.78 0.00 -34.07
C ALA A 292 2.33 0.36 -33.68
N GLY A 293 1.74 1.39 -34.30
CA GLY A 293 0.34 1.77 -34.10
C GLY A 293 -0.68 0.74 -34.61
N ARG A 294 -0.33 -0.06 -35.63
CA ARG A 294 -1.16 -1.19 -36.10
C ARG A 294 -1.02 -2.44 -35.23
N ALA A 295 0.15 -2.66 -34.63
CA ALA A 295 0.36 -3.79 -33.71
C ALA A 295 -0.41 -3.64 -32.39
N ALA A 296 -0.67 -2.40 -31.95
CA ALA A 296 -1.46 -2.11 -30.74
C ALA A 296 -2.97 -2.40 -30.89
N GLN A 297 -3.49 -2.45 -32.12
CA GLN A 297 -4.93 -2.71 -32.37
C GLN A 297 -5.28 -4.20 -32.53
N LEU A 298 -4.28 -5.10 -32.47
CA LEU A 298 -4.44 -6.54 -32.72
C LEU A 298 -4.21 -7.42 -31.48
N ARG A 299 -4.11 -6.85 -30.27
CA ARG A 299 -3.74 -7.60 -29.05
C ARG A 299 -4.91 -8.04 -28.16
N ASP A 300 -6.15 -8.01 -28.68
CA ASP A 300 -7.20 -8.83 -28.09
C ASP A 300 -7.07 -10.26 -28.63
N THR A 301 -6.80 -11.20 -27.72
CA THR A 301 -6.62 -12.65 -27.92
C THR A 301 -5.23 -13.12 -28.38
N MET A 302 -4.32 -13.36 -27.42
CA MET A 302 -3.55 -14.62 -27.23
C MET A 302 -2.38 -14.41 -26.24
N PRO A 303 -2.13 -15.35 -25.29
CA PRO A 303 -0.92 -15.36 -24.47
C PRO A 303 0.32 -15.69 -25.30
N GLN A 304 1.42 -14.97 -25.07
CA GLN A 304 2.74 -15.26 -25.67
C GLN A 304 3.56 -16.12 -24.70
N PRO A 305 4.39 -17.07 -25.19
CA PRO A 305 5.21 -17.93 -24.34
C PRO A 305 6.42 -17.18 -23.75
N PRO A 306 6.90 -17.57 -22.55
CA PRO A 306 7.89 -16.81 -21.79
C PRO A 306 9.33 -16.97 -22.33
N VAL A 307 10.12 -15.89 -22.19
CA VAL A 307 11.58 -15.95 -22.17
C VAL A 307 12.01 -15.83 -20.71
N VAL A 308 12.89 -16.73 -20.28
CA VAL A 308 13.42 -16.79 -18.91
C VAL A 308 14.30 -15.56 -18.70
N VAL A 309 13.84 -14.60 -17.87
CA VAL A 309 14.73 -13.67 -17.19
C VAL A 309 15.47 -14.47 -16.12
N ASP A 310 16.74 -14.77 -16.37
CA ASP A 310 17.53 -15.57 -15.44
C ASP A 310 17.71 -14.77 -14.15
N GLU A 311 17.34 -15.36 -13.02
CA GLU A 311 17.67 -14.82 -11.71
C GLU A 311 19.15 -15.13 -11.46
N MET A 312 20.01 -14.11 -11.34
CA MET A 312 21.44 -14.35 -11.18
C MET A 312 21.71 -14.90 -9.77
N PRO A 313 22.26 -16.13 -9.63
CA PRO A 313 22.44 -16.74 -8.32
C PRO A 313 23.34 -15.90 -7.40
N PRO A 314 23.10 -15.91 -6.08
CA PRO A 314 23.93 -15.18 -5.13
C PRO A 314 25.38 -15.69 -5.20
N PRO A 315 26.38 -14.81 -4.99
CA PRO A 315 27.77 -15.24 -4.97
C PRO A 315 27.99 -16.28 -3.85
N PRO A 316 28.85 -17.29 -4.08
CA PRO A 316 29.14 -18.28 -3.05
C PRO A 316 29.78 -17.60 -1.83
N PRO A 317 29.49 -18.08 -0.60
CA PRO A 317 30.13 -17.55 0.60
C PRO A 317 31.65 -17.75 0.50
N GLN A 318 32.40 -16.65 0.68
CA GLN A 318 33.86 -16.69 0.69
C GLN A 318 34.33 -17.65 1.79
N ALA A 319 35.08 -18.67 1.39
CA ALA A 319 35.63 -19.68 2.28
C ALA A 319 36.49 -19.01 3.36
N ALA A 320 36.00 -19.05 4.59
CA ALA A 320 36.80 -18.73 5.77
C ALA A 320 38.05 -19.61 5.78
N ALA A 321 39.20 -18.96 5.99
CA ALA A 321 40.52 -19.55 5.99
C ALA A 321 40.60 -20.80 6.89
N ALA A 322 41.23 -21.86 6.36
CA ALA A 322 41.49 -23.10 7.08
C ALA A 322 42.42 -22.87 8.30
N PRO A 323 42.18 -23.49 9.46
CA PRO A 323 43.11 -23.42 10.59
C PRO A 323 44.32 -24.37 10.40
N LEU A 324 45.50 -23.87 10.77
CA LEU A 324 46.77 -24.60 10.86
C LEU A 324 46.74 -25.67 11.98
N PRO A 325 47.53 -26.77 11.88
CA PRO A 325 47.54 -27.82 12.90
C PRO A 325 48.53 -27.52 14.05
N GLU A 326 48.10 -27.79 15.29
CA GLU A 326 48.93 -27.69 16.50
C GLU A 326 49.86 -28.91 16.72
N PRO A 327 51.00 -28.76 17.41
CA PRO A 327 51.96 -29.82 17.63
C PRO A 327 51.69 -30.66 18.90
N ARG A 328 52.01 -31.96 18.79
CA ARG A 328 51.98 -32.97 19.87
C ARG A 328 53.05 -32.70 20.95
N PRO A 329 52.81 -33.20 22.18
CA PRO A 329 53.89 -33.72 23.01
C PRO A 329 53.72 -35.20 23.38
N MET A 330 54.82 -35.95 23.29
CA MET A 330 55.02 -37.27 23.92
C MET A 330 55.60 -37.11 25.32
N GLY A 331 55.20 -37.98 26.25
CA GLY A 331 55.86 -38.15 27.55
C GLY A 331 55.10 -39.06 28.52
N HIS A 332 55.44 -40.35 28.53
CA HIS A 332 55.13 -41.38 29.53
C HIS A 332 55.94 -41.18 30.84
N PRO A 333 55.90 -42.05 31.88
CA PRO A 333 54.88 -42.99 32.40
C PRO A 333 54.76 -42.99 33.95
N VAL A 334 53.70 -43.56 34.54
CA VAL A 334 53.80 -44.55 35.66
C VAL A 334 52.44 -45.19 36.00
N ASP A 335 52.44 -46.51 36.08
CA ASP A 335 51.47 -47.41 36.78
C ASP A 335 52.19 -47.86 38.10
N PRO A 336 51.59 -48.53 39.11
CA PRO A 336 50.34 -49.30 39.08
C PRO A 336 49.46 -49.26 40.36
N LEU A 337 48.34 -49.99 40.30
CA LEU A 337 47.70 -50.79 41.38
C LEU A 337 46.24 -50.43 41.72
N HIS A 338 45.26 -51.18 41.17
CA HIS A 338 44.37 -52.13 41.88
C HIS A 338 43.14 -52.55 41.04
N GLN A 339 42.74 -53.82 41.20
CA GLN A 339 41.80 -54.55 40.35
C GLN A 339 40.31 -54.48 40.77
N ALA A 340 39.44 -54.57 39.74
CA ALA A 340 38.14 -55.30 39.61
C ALA A 340 36.82 -54.72 40.19
N PRO A 341 35.60 -55.12 39.71
CA PRO A 341 35.18 -55.91 38.51
C PRO A 341 34.08 -55.17 37.64
N PRO A 342 33.46 -55.77 36.58
CA PRO A 342 32.78 -55.04 35.51
C PRO A 342 31.28 -54.79 35.74
N ARG A 343 30.71 -53.74 35.12
CA ARG A 343 29.25 -53.57 34.94
C ARG A 343 28.89 -53.07 33.53
N ALA A 344 27.87 -53.73 32.97
CA ALA A 344 27.32 -53.61 31.62
C ALA A 344 26.64 -52.25 31.32
N PRO A 345 26.38 -51.90 30.04
CA PRO A 345 26.01 -50.56 29.63
C PRO A 345 24.50 -50.34 29.67
N ARG A 346 24.04 -49.16 30.12
CA ARG A 346 22.75 -48.61 29.67
C ARG A 346 22.51 -47.15 30.08
N ARG A 347 21.78 -46.46 29.18
CA ARG A 347 20.89 -45.31 29.42
C ARG A 347 21.48 -43.89 29.23
N ARG A 348 21.78 -43.55 27.97
CA ARG A 348 21.90 -42.13 27.50
C ARG A 348 20.70 -41.60 26.71
N TRP A 349 19.70 -42.44 26.37
CA TRP A 349 18.58 -42.03 25.51
C TRP A 349 17.32 -41.54 26.23
N THR A 350 17.19 -41.73 27.55
CA THR A 350 15.95 -41.31 28.25
C THR A 350 15.84 -39.81 28.45
N TRP A 351 16.96 -39.08 28.47
CA TRP A 351 16.93 -37.61 28.56
C TRP A 351 16.49 -36.95 27.26
N LEU A 352 16.79 -37.56 26.10
CA LEU A 352 16.36 -37.05 24.80
C LEU A 352 14.84 -37.16 24.60
N ILE A 353 14.23 -38.27 25.03
CA ILE A 353 12.77 -38.46 24.91
C ILE A 353 12.01 -37.48 25.81
N VAL A 354 12.52 -37.23 27.02
CA VAL A 354 11.91 -36.26 27.94
C VAL A 354 12.08 -34.83 27.42
N ALA A 355 13.25 -34.48 26.88
CA ALA A 355 13.51 -33.16 26.31
C ALA A 355 12.61 -32.88 25.09
N VAL A 356 12.46 -33.83 24.18
CA VAL A 356 11.55 -33.70 23.02
C VAL A 356 10.10 -33.61 23.48
N GLY A 357 9.68 -34.40 24.48
CA GLY A 357 8.33 -34.32 25.04
C GLY A 357 8.00 -32.95 25.64
N VAL A 358 8.95 -32.34 26.36
CA VAL A 358 8.78 -30.99 26.94
C VAL A 358 8.71 -29.92 25.85
N VAL A 359 9.51 -30.04 24.78
CA VAL A 359 9.46 -29.11 23.63
C VAL A 359 8.12 -29.22 22.90
N VAL A 360 7.62 -30.43 22.65
CA VAL A 360 6.33 -30.63 21.96
C VAL A 360 5.16 -30.10 22.80
N VAL A 361 5.14 -30.34 24.11
CA VAL A 361 4.11 -29.78 25.00
C VAL A 361 4.23 -28.27 25.14
N GLY A 362 5.46 -27.75 25.17
CA GLY A 362 5.73 -26.30 25.16
C GLY A 362 5.24 -25.62 23.88
N LEU A 363 5.49 -26.22 22.72
CA LEU A 363 5.01 -25.73 21.41
C LEU A 363 3.48 -25.83 21.29
N ALA A 364 2.87 -26.92 21.78
CA ALA A 364 1.42 -27.06 21.82
C ALA A 364 0.75 -26.05 22.77
N GLY A 365 1.36 -25.79 23.94
CA GLY A 365 0.91 -24.78 24.90
C GLY A 365 1.07 -23.36 24.36
N ALA A 366 2.21 -23.06 23.73
CA ALA A 366 2.46 -21.78 23.06
C ALA A 366 1.48 -21.55 21.91
N GLY A 367 1.24 -22.58 21.08
CA GLY A 367 0.25 -22.55 19.99
C GLY A 367 -1.19 -22.36 20.48
N ALA A 368 -1.57 -23.02 21.57
CA ALA A 368 -2.88 -22.82 22.18
C ALA A 368 -3.03 -21.41 22.78
N PHE A 369 -1.96 -20.85 23.35
CA PHE A 369 -1.94 -19.50 23.90
C PHE A 369 -2.01 -18.43 22.81
N THR A 370 -1.27 -18.57 21.69
CA THR A 370 -1.35 -17.65 20.56
C THR A 370 -2.73 -17.68 19.90
N VAL A 371 -3.32 -18.87 19.69
CA VAL A 371 -4.69 -18.98 19.15
C VAL A 371 -5.71 -18.37 20.12
N HIS A 372 -5.55 -18.54 21.44
CA HIS A 372 -6.45 -17.94 22.43
C HIS A 372 -6.32 -16.41 22.50
N SER A 373 -5.10 -15.89 22.40
CA SER A 373 -4.82 -14.45 22.37
C SER A 373 -5.37 -13.80 21.09
N MET A 374 -5.11 -14.40 19.91
CA MET A 374 -5.61 -13.89 18.63
C MET A 374 -7.15 -13.90 18.52
N ARG A 375 -7.82 -14.81 19.24
CA ARG A 375 -9.29 -14.87 19.31
C ARG A 375 -9.90 -13.77 20.19
N ASN A 376 -9.12 -13.15 21.09
CA ASN A 376 -9.64 -12.19 22.07
C ASN A 376 -9.55 -10.71 21.67
N ASP A 377 -8.76 -10.36 20.65
CA ASP A 377 -8.49 -8.97 20.30
C ASP A 377 -9.14 -8.57 18.98
N GLY A 378 -10.38 -8.07 19.07
CA GLY A 378 -11.07 -7.41 17.96
C GLY A 378 -12.58 -7.59 17.97
N TYR A 379 -13.31 -6.53 17.62
CA TYR A 379 -14.70 -6.61 17.19
C TYR A 379 -14.75 -6.06 15.77
N TYR A 380 -15.57 -6.65 14.91
CA TYR A 380 -15.79 -6.13 13.56
C TYR A 380 -17.27 -6.22 13.19
N ALA A 381 -17.70 -5.37 12.27
CA ALA A 381 -19.02 -5.37 11.67
C ALA A 381 -18.92 -5.84 10.21
N THR A 382 -19.89 -6.65 9.77
CA THR A 382 -20.02 -7.07 8.37
C THR A 382 -21.47 -6.97 7.92
N ASP A 383 -21.70 -7.02 6.61
CA ASP A 383 -23.04 -7.07 6.02
C ASP A 383 -23.54 -8.53 5.96
N GLU A 384 -24.65 -8.80 6.66
CA GLU A 384 -25.44 -10.00 6.44
C GLU A 384 -26.87 -9.62 6.05
N ASN A 385 -27.24 -9.94 4.80
CA ASN A 385 -28.58 -9.70 4.25
C ASN A 385 -29.00 -8.22 4.29
N GLY A 386 -28.07 -7.29 4.06
CA GLY A 386 -28.30 -5.85 4.06
C GLY A 386 -28.36 -5.22 5.46
N ARG A 387 -27.86 -5.92 6.48
CA ARG A 387 -27.86 -5.48 7.88
C ARG A 387 -26.49 -5.65 8.51
N ILE A 388 -26.15 -4.71 9.38
CA ILE A 388 -24.92 -4.76 10.16
C ILE A 388 -25.02 -5.84 11.24
N VAL A 389 -24.12 -6.83 11.17
CA VAL A 389 -23.93 -7.85 12.20
C VAL A 389 -22.55 -7.72 12.80
N VAL A 390 -22.48 -7.69 14.13
CA VAL A 390 -21.22 -7.54 14.87
C VAL A 390 -20.67 -8.90 15.28
N TYR A 391 -19.40 -9.11 15.00
CA TYR A 391 -18.62 -10.29 15.34
C TYR A 391 -17.50 -9.94 16.32
N LYS A 392 -17.13 -10.89 17.18
CA LYS A 392 -15.97 -10.84 18.07
C LYS A 392 -14.91 -11.81 17.55
N GLY A 393 -13.67 -11.36 17.41
CA GLY A 393 -12.55 -12.13 16.86
C GLY A 393 -12.11 -11.62 15.49
N ARG A 394 -11.43 -12.46 14.71
CA ARG A 394 -10.93 -12.12 13.37
C ARG A 394 -11.81 -12.72 12.27
N PRO A 395 -11.99 -12.04 11.11
CA PRO A 395 -12.79 -12.56 10.00
C PRO A 395 -12.19 -13.82 9.35
N GLU A 396 -10.89 -14.06 9.53
CA GLU A 396 -10.18 -15.20 8.94
C GLU A 396 -10.54 -16.56 9.58
N SER A 397 -10.48 -17.61 8.77
CA SER A 397 -10.57 -19.00 9.20
C SER A 397 -9.20 -19.65 9.13
N LEU A 398 -8.71 -20.17 10.25
CA LEU A 398 -7.44 -20.92 10.30
C LEU A 398 -7.77 -22.42 10.39
N LEU A 399 -7.29 -23.22 9.46
CA LEU A 399 -7.47 -24.68 9.44
C LEU A 399 -8.94 -25.14 9.53
N GLY A 400 -9.87 -24.40 8.90
CA GLY A 400 -11.31 -24.74 8.90
C GLY A 400 -12.05 -24.42 10.21
N LEU A 401 -11.39 -23.79 11.18
CA LEU A 401 -12.01 -23.31 12.41
C LEU A 401 -12.30 -21.80 12.29
N SER A 402 -13.55 -21.40 12.54
CA SER A 402 -13.93 -19.99 12.59
C SER A 402 -13.28 -19.31 13.79
N LEU A 403 -12.42 -18.31 13.55
CA LEU A 403 -11.79 -17.52 14.62
C LEU A 403 -12.65 -16.34 15.11
N HIS A 404 -13.92 -16.32 14.71
CA HIS A 404 -14.90 -15.35 15.15
C HIS A 404 -16.11 -16.02 15.78
N THR A 405 -16.82 -15.27 16.60
CA THR A 405 -18.11 -15.64 17.18
C THR A 405 -19.02 -14.43 17.10
N ARG A 406 -20.30 -14.61 16.76
CA ARG A 406 -21.25 -13.50 16.75
C ARG A 406 -21.27 -12.81 18.12
N ALA A 407 -21.12 -11.49 18.15
CA ALA A 407 -21.05 -10.76 19.40
C ALA A 407 -22.38 -10.83 20.16
N ALA A 408 -22.31 -10.94 21.49
CA ALA A 408 -23.49 -11.03 22.36
C ALA A 408 -24.36 -9.76 22.32
N ARG A 409 -23.75 -8.60 22.04
CA ARG A 409 -24.44 -7.33 21.84
C ARG A 409 -24.51 -7.03 20.35
N GLN A 410 -25.71 -6.75 19.87
CA GLN A 410 -25.99 -6.38 18.49
C GLN A 410 -26.66 -5.00 18.45
N PRO A 411 -26.59 -4.27 17.33
CA PRO A 411 -27.29 -3.00 17.17
C PRO A 411 -28.80 -3.17 17.38
N SER A 412 -29.37 -2.37 18.28
CA SER A 412 -30.81 -2.30 18.55
C SER A 412 -31.22 -0.83 18.58
N PRO A 413 -31.97 -0.33 17.58
CA PRO A 413 -32.56 -1.05 16.43
C PRO A 413 -31.51 -1.53 15.40
N PRO A 414 -31.84 -2.52 14.55
CA PRO A 414 -30.94 -3.03 13.51
C PRO A 414 -30.57 -1.92 12.51
N ILE A 415 -29.27 -1.77 12.23
CA ILE A 415 -28.76 -0.80 11.25
C ILE A 415 -28.73 -1.47 9.87
N ARG A 416 -29.34 -0.84 8.86
CA ARG A 416 -29.26 -1.32 7.48
C ARG A 416 -28.06 -0.71 6.78
N VAL A 417 -27.41 -1.49 5.92
CA VAL A 417 -26.25 -1.00 5.16
C VAL A 417 -26.64 0.13 4.22
N ALA A 418 -27.82 0.05 3.61
CA ALA A 418 -28.36 1.10 2.75
C ALA A 418 -28.60 2.45 3.47
N ASP A 419 -28.63 2.45 4.80
CA ASP A 419 -28.82 3.66 5.61
C ASP A 419 -27.48 4.31 6.02
N LEU A 420 -26.34 3.72 5.67
CA LEU A 420 -25.01 4.27 5.96
C LEU A 420 -24.51 5.20 4.84
N PRO A 421 -23.51 6.07 5.11
CA PRO A 421 -22.78 6.81 4.09
C PRO A 421 -22.16 5.92 3.01
N GLN A 422 -21.99 6.45 1.78
CA GLN A 422 -21.49 5.67 0.64
C GLN A 422 -20.11 5.05 0.87
N HIS A 423 -19.20 5.75 1.57
CA HIS A 423 -17.88 5.21 1.89
C HIS A 423 -17.98 3.93 2.75
N LEU A 424 -18.80 3.94 3.80
CA LEU A 424 -19.00 2.74 4.64
C LEU A 424 -19.75 1.62 3.90
N GLN A 425 -20.66 1.97 2.99
CA GLN A 425 -21.31 0.98 2.13
C GLN A 425 -20.30 0.29 1.21
N MET A 426 -19.33 1.02 0.68
CA MET A 426 -18.25 0.46 -0.13
C MET A 426 -17.33 -0.43 0.69
N ASP A 427 -16.97 -0.02 1.91
CA ASP A 427 -16.14 -0.82 2.84
C ASP A 427 -16.80 -2.17 3.19
N LEU A 428 -18.13 -2.18 3.37
CA LEU A 428 -18.90 -3.39 3.71
C LEU A 428 -19.16 -4.32 2.52
N LYS A 429 -19.04 -3.84 1.28
CA LYS A 429 -19.42 -4.62 0.10
C LYS A 429 -18.48 -5.81 -0.15
N ASN A 430 -17.22 -5.68 0.27
CA ASN A 430 -16.18 -6.71 0.08
C ASN A 430 -15.33 -6.94 1.35
N GLY A 431 -15.69 -6.33 2.48
CA GLY A 431 -14.82 -6.27 3.66
C GLY A 431 -15.57 -6.24 4.99
N VAL A 432 -14.83 -5.90 6.04
CA VAL A 432 -15.33 -5.75 7.40
C VAL A 432 -14.94 -4.38 7.94
N ILE A 433 -15.76 -3.81 8.80
CA ILE A 433 -15.43 -2.58 9.52
C ILE A 433 -14.92 -2.96 10.91
N ASP A 434 -13.68 -2.64 11.23
CA ASP A 434 -13.14 -2.83 12.57
C ASP A 434 -13.80 -1.89 13.59
N LEU A 435 -14.28 -2.47 14.67
CA LEU A 435 -14.96 -1.78 15.75
C LEU A 435 -14.03 -1.66 16.97
N LYS A 436 -13.99 -0.45 17.53
CA LYS A 436 -13.32 -0.18 18.81
C LYS A 436 -14.16 -0.74 19.97
N GLY A 437 -14.02 -2.05 20.23
CA GLY A 437 -14.67 -2.74 21.33
C GLY A 437 -16.13 -3.16 21.05
N ALA A 438 -16.76 -3.78 22.06
CA ALA A 438 -18.09 -4.39 21.94
C ALA A 438 -19.22 -3.40 21.58
N ASP A 439 -19.02 -2.12 21.89
CA ASP A 439 -19.99 -1.04 21.62
C ASP A 439 -19.55 -0.15 20.45
N GLY A 440 -18.50 -0.52 19.71
CA GLY A 440 -17.98 0.28 18.60
C GLY A 440 -19.01 0.54 17.48
N TRP A 441 -20.03 -0.32 17.37
CA TRP A 441 -21.16 -0.14 16.45
C TRP A 441 -21.99 1.12 16.74
N GLN A 442 -21.90 1.70 17.94
CA GLN A 442 -22.56 2.98 18.26
C GLN A 442 -22.02 4.13 17.42
N ASN A 443 -20.77 4.06 16.96
CA ASN A 443 -20.21 5.05 16.05
C ASN A 443 -20.89 4.96 14.67
N LEU A 444 -21.09 3.74 14.16
CA LEU A 444 -21.85 3.50 12.94
C LEU A 444 -23.29 4.00 13.07
N ALA A 445 -23.94 3.74 14.21
CA ALA A 445 -25.30 4.21 14.49
C ALA A 445 -25.43 5.74 14.43
N ARG A 446 -24.39 6.49 14.84
CA ARG A 446 -24.37 7.96 14.78
C ARG A 446 -24.19 8.52 13.38
N GLN A 447 -23.64 7.73 12.46
CA GLN A 447 -23.36 8.12 11.08
C GLN A 447 -24.48 7.74 10.10
N VAL A 448 -25.52 7.04 10.56
CA VAL A 448 -26.69 6.67 9.75
C VAL A 448 -27.33 7.91 9.11
N CYS A 449 -27.50 7.86 7.80
CA CYS A 449 -28.21 8.85 7.00
C CYS A 449 -29.70 8.80 7.36
N ARG A 450 -30.19 9.89 7.94
CA ARG A 450 -31.55 10.04 8.44
C ARG A 450 -32.51 10.37 7.31
N TYR A 451 -33.76 10.07 7.54
CA TYR A 451 -34.86 10.33 6.63
C TYR A 451 -35.57 11.61 7.07
N VAL A 452 -35.68 12.59 6.18
CA VAL A 452 -36.36 13.86 6.43
C VAL A 452 -37.60 13.95 5.55
N LEU A 453 -38.74 14.25 6.16
CA LEU A 453 -39.93 14.68 5.43
C LEU A 453 -39.83 16.19 5.21
N MET A 454 -39.73 16.61 3.96
CA MET A 454 -39.59 18.01 3.60
C MET A 454 -40.43 18.38 2.38
N ALA A 455 -40.55 19.68 2.14
CA ALA A 455 -41.25 20.21 0.98
C ALA A 455 -40.27 20.36 -0.19
N GLU A 456 -40.59 19.76 -1.33
CA GLU A 456 -39.91 19.99 -2.60
C GLU A 456 -40.94 20.57 -3.58
N GLY A 457 -40.82 21.86 -3.88
CA GLY A 457 -41.85 22.59 -4.62
C GLY A 457 -43.18 22.64 -3.86
N ASP A 458 -44.25 22.12 -4.47
CA ASP A 458 -45.60 22.08 -3.90
C ASP A 458 -45.94 20.74 -3.22
N ARG A 459 -44.99 19.80 -3.12
CA ARG A 459 -45.22 18.42 -2.66
C ARG A 459 -44.43 18.07 -1.41
N VAL A 460 -44.93 17.08 -0.68
CA VAL A 460 -44.21 16.45 0.42
C VAL A 460 -43.39 15.28 -0.10
N VAL A 461 -42.11 15.27 0.19
CA VAL A 461 -41.18 14.21 -0.21
C VAL A 461 -40.45 13.64 0.99
N VAL A 462 -39.99 12.39 0.88
CA VAL A 462 -39.09 11.76 1.84
C VAL A 462 -37.70 11.71 1.21
N VAL A 463 -36.77 12.45 1.79
CA VAL A 463 -35.37 12.50 1.35
C VAL A 463 -34.50 11.87 2.41
N GLN A 464 -33.59 11.00 1.99
CA GLN A 464 -32.56 10.44 2.86
C GLN A 464 -31.30 11.28 2.76
N GLY A 465 -30.66 11.57 3.90
CA GLY A 465 -29.37 12.25 3.93
C GLY A 465 -29.40 13.75 3.63
N SER A 466 -30.58 14.38 3.58
CA SER A 466 -30.69 15.83 3.38
C SER A 466 -29.96 16.58 4.49
N ASP A 467 -29.09 17.52 4.11
CA ASP A 467 -28.33 18.39 5.01
C ASP A 467 -27.42 17.64 6.02
N GLN A 468 -26.99 16.42 5.68
CA GLN A 468 -26.05 15.63 6.48
C GLN A 468 -24.71 15.46 5.76
N ASN A 469 -23.63 15.93 6.39
CA ASN A 469 -22.27 15.75 5.89
C ASN A 469 -21.95 14.26 5.70
N GLY A 470 -21.52 13.88 4.48
CA GLY A 470 -21.16 12.51 4.11
C GLY A 470 -22.34 11.64 3.65
N CYS A 471 -23.57 12.16 3.61
CA CYS A 471 -24.72 11.50 3.03
C CYS A 471 -25.13 12.21 1.73
N GLU A 472 -25.27 11.47 0.63
CA GLU A 472 -25.85 12.02 -0.59
C GLU A 472 -27.37 12.14 -0.43
N ALA A 473 -27.92 13.32 -0.73
CA ALA A 473 -29.36 13.56 -0.66
C ALA A 473 -30.08 12.71 -1.72
N LYS A 474 -30.83 11.71 -1.27
CA LYS A 474 -31.54 10.77 -2.15
C LYS A 474 -33.03 10.86 -1.94
N LEU A 475 -33.79 11.11 -3.01
CA LEU A 475 -35.25 11.04 -3.01
C LEU A 475 -35.68 9.57 -2.85
N VAL A 476 -36.35 9.26 -1.73
CA VAL A 476 -36.78 7.90 -1.38
C VAL A 476 -38.25 7.67 -1.73
N THR A 477 -39.08 8.67 -1.46
CA THR A 477 -40.52 8.63 -1.75
C THR A 477 -40.96 10.00 -2.27
N ASP A 478 -41.47 10.02 -3.50
CA ASP A 478 -42.23 11.16 -4.04
C ASP A 478 -43.71 10.95 -3.74
N SER A 479 -44.27 11.79 -2.87
CA SER A 479 -45.69 11.72 -2.54
C SER A 479 -46.49 12.72 -3.37
N GLN A 480 -47.67 12.30 -3.82
CA GLN A 480 -48.62 13.19 -4.51
C GLN A 480 -49.35 14.14 -3.53
N ILE A 481 -48.89 14.25 -2.28
CA ILE A 481 -49.51 15.10 -1.26
C ILE A 481 -49.07 16.54 -1.51
N LYS A 482 -50.01 17.40 -1.91
CA LYS A 482 -49.74 18.83 -2.04
C LYS A 482 -49.67 19.48 -0.67
N LEU A 483 -48.67 20.33 -0.49
CA LEU A 483 -48.38 21.03 0.77
C LEU A 483 -49.53 21.95 1.22
N ALA A 484 -50.26 22.53 0.25
CA ALA A 484 -51.43 23.37 0.51
C ALA A 484 -52.63 22.60 1.08
N GLU A 485 -52.68 21.27 0.87
CA GLU A 485 -53.79 20.41 1.30
C GLU A 485 -53.62 19.89 2.74
N LEU A 486 -52.43 20.08 3.31
CA LEU A 486 -52.15 19.70 4.69
C LEU A 486 -52.66 20.77 5.68
N PRO A 487 -53.04 20.34 6.90
CA PRO A 487 -53.26 21.26 8.02
C PRO A 487 -52.08 22.22 8.22
N ALA A 488 -52.33 23.46 8.66
CA ALA A 488 -51.28 24.48 8.78
C ALA A 488 -50.12 24.04 9.70
N SER A 489 -50.43 23.31 10.79
CA SER A 489 -49.45 22.74 11.72
C SER A 489 -48.52 21.72 11.06
N ASP A 490 -49.09 20.81 10.28
CA ASP A 490 -48.33 19.79 9.55
C ASP A 490 -47.51 20.41 8.42
N ARG A 491 -48.08 21.39 7.71
CA ARG A 491 -47.41 22.16 6.66
C ARG A 491 -46.15 22.84 7.19
N GLN A 492 -46.26 23.50 8.35
CA GLN A 492 -45.12 24.17 8.99
C GLN A 492 -44.06 23.17 9.46
N ALA A 493 -44.46 21.98 9.93
CA ALA A 493 -43.52 20.93 10.34
C ALA A 493 -42.71 20.38 9.15
N VAL A 494 -43.35 20.17 8.00
CA VAL A 494 -42.71 19.73 6.75
C VAL A 494 -41.82 20.83 6.15
N GLN A 495 -42.30 22.07 6.08
CA GLN A 495 -41.51 23.21 5.58
C GLN A 495 -40.30 23.53 6.46
N GLY A 496 -40.43 23.32 7.77
CA GLY A 496 -39.35 23.54 8.73
C GLY A 496 -38.31 22.42 8.78
N GLY A 497 -38.46 21.35 7.98
CA GLY A 497 -37.53 20.21 7.98
C GLY A 497 -37.43 19.47 9.32
N LYS A 498 -38.40 19.66 10.22
CA LYS A 498 -38.32 19.15 11.62
C LYS A 498 -38.64 17.67 11.76
N LEU A 499 -39.13 17.05 10.69
CA LEU A 499 -39.59 15.66 10.69
C LEU A 499 -38.47 14.74 10.24
N THR A 500 -37.54 14.46 11.16
CA THR A 500 -36.37 13.60 10.93
C THR A 500 -36.56 12.24 11.63
N PHE A 501 -36.22 11.17 10.93
CA PHE A 501 -36.36 9.79 11.38
C PHE A 501 -35.08 9.00 11.14
N THR A 502 -34.78 8.05 12.03
CA THR A 502 -33.60 7.17 11.90
C THR A 502 -33.89 5.90 11.09
N ASP A 503 -35.16 5.65 10.76
CA ASP A 503 -35.59 4.46 10.03
C ASP A 503 -36.64 4.83 8.96
N ARG A 504 -36.54 4.17 7.79
CA ARG A 504 -37.44 4.40 6.66
C ARG A 504 -38.90 4.12 6.99
N GLN A 505 -39.17 3.09 7.80
CA GLN A 505 -40.55 2.73 8.14
C GLN A 505 -41.21 3.81 9.00
N GLN A 506 -40.47 4.44 9.92
CA GLN A 506 -40.97 5.57 10.70
C GLN A 506 -41.34 6.76 9.82
N ALA A 507 -40.47 7.10 8.85
CA ALA A 507 -40.74 8.17 7.89
C ALA A 507 -41.99 7.86 7.03
N GLN A 508 -42.13 6.62 6.55
CA GLN A 508 -43.30 6.20 5.78
C GLN A 508 -44.58 6.20 6.62
N ASN A 509 -44.52 5.77 7.88
CA ASN A 509 -45.66 5.83 8.79
C ASN A 509 -46.10 7.27 9.02
N LYS A 510 -45.15 8.21 9.18
CA LYS A 510 -45.48 9.63 9.31
C LYS A 510 -46.10 10.19 8.03
N LEU A 511 -45.58 9.80 6.86
CA LEU A 511 -46.16 10.18 5.57
C LEU A 511 -47.61 9.68 5.42
N ASN A 512 -47.88 8.42 5.82
CA ASN A 512 -49.22 7.85 5.82
C ASN A 512 -50.15 8.57 6.81
N GLU A 513 -49.64 8.99 7.98
CA GLU A 513 -50.38 9.80 8.94
C GLU A 513 -50.77 11.16 8.35
N LEU A 514 -49.84 11.84 7.67
CA LEU A 514 -50.10 13.10 6.97
C LEU A 514 -51.15 12.91 5.86
N GLN A 515 -51.07 11.80 5.13
CA GLN A 515 -52.06 11.46 4.11
C GLN A 515 -53.45 11.25 4.71
N ALA A 516 -53.55 10.49 5.80
CA ALA A 516 -54.82 10.26 6.50
C ALA A 516 -55.42 11.56 7.05
N ARG A 517 -54.58 12.47 7.59
CA ARG A 517 -55.03 13.77 8.09
C ARG A 517 -55.49 14.70 6.98
N ARG A 518 -54.80 14.72 5.83
CA ARG A 518 -55.27 15.40 4.60
C ARG A 518 -56.65 14.88 4.18
N ASP A 519 -56.80 13.57 4.10
CA ASP A 519 -58.04 12.93 3.63
C ASP A 519 -59.20 13.21 4.59
N ALA A 520 -58.92 13.23 5.91
CA ALA A 520 -59.89 13.62 6.92
C ALA A 520 -60.29 15.11 6.87
N CYS A 521 -59.38 16.03 6.48
CA CYS A 521 -59.73 17.43 6.22
C CYS A 521 -60.59 17.61 4.96
N ARG A 522 -60.46 16.72 3.96
CA ARG A 522 -61.29 16.74 2.75
C ARG A 522 -62.71 16.21 2.98
N ASN A 523 -62.91 15.38 4.01
CA ASN A 523 -64.23 14.83 4.33
C ASN A 523 -64.96 15.70 5.37
N PRO A 524 -66.08 16.36 5.01
CA PRO A 524 -66.81 17.26 5.91
C PRO A 524 -67.37 16.57 7.17
N ALA A 525 -67.54 15.24 7.17
CA ALA A 525 -67.99 14.48 8.34
C ALA A 525 -66.90 14.29 9.41
N THR A 526 -65.62 14.37 9.04
CA THR A 526 -64.45 14.16 9.93
C THR A 526 -63.62 15.42 10.17
N ALA A 527 -63.79 16.45 9.33
CA ALA A 527 -63.02 17.70 9.39
C ALA A 527 -63.15 18.46 10.72
N GLY A 528 -64.27 18.30 11.44
CA GLY A 528 -64.48 18.97 12.74
C GLY A 528 -63.54 18.49 13.87
N GLY A 529 -62.81 17.40 13.68
CA GLY A 529 -61.88 16.83 14.66
C GLY A 529 -60.40 17.19 14.45
N ILE A 530 -60.03 17.85 13.34
CA ILE A 530 -58.63 18.21 13.04
C ILE A 530 -58.48 19.74 13.06
N PRO A 531 -57.65 20.30 13.95
CA PRO A 531 -57.39 21.74 13.97
C PRO A 531 -56.63 22.19 12.72
N ASP A 532 -56.90 23.41 12.27
CA ASP A 532 -56.17 24.13 11.21
C ASP A 532 -56.19 23.50 9.80
N CYS A 533 -57.27 22.80 9.44
CA CYS A 533 -57.49 22.34 8.06
C CYS A 533 -57.57 23.54 7.07
N PRO A 534 -57.01 23.41 5.86
CA PRO A 534 -57.09 24.46 4.83
C PRO A 534 -58.56 24.68 4.41
N ARG A 535 -58.95 25.95 4.22
CA ARG A 535 -60.30 26.29 3.74
C ARG A 535 -60.47 25.80 2.30
N ALA A 536 -61.60 25.17 2.00
CA ALA A 536 -61.94 24.74 0.63
C ALA A 536 -61.90 25.95 -0.32
N GLY A 537 -60.82 26.07 -1.11
CA GLY A 537 -60.63 27.18 -2.06
C GLY A 537 -59.21 27.73 -2.23
N GLU A 538 -58.21 27.34 -1.41
CA GLU A 538 -56.82 27.83 -1.56
C GLU A 538 -55.93 26.95 -2.48
N GLY A 539 -56.40 25.78 -2.91
CA GLY A 539 -55.73 24.96 -3.93
C GLY A 539 -56.34 25.24 -5.30
N GLY A 540 -55.62 25.98 -6.14
CA GLY A 540 -56.08 26.40 -7.46
C GLY A 540 -56.50 25.24 -8.37
N GLU A 541 -57.80 25.20 -8.65
CA GLU A 541 -58.42 24.72 -9.90
C GLU A 541 -59.75 25.48 -10.00
N ARG A 542 -59.78 26.55 -10.81
CA ARG A 542 -61.03 27.02 -11.43
C ARG A 542 -61.15 26.30 -12.78
N PRO A 543 -62.36 25.87 -13.16
CA PRO A 543 -62.60 25.07 -14.37
C PRO A 543 -62.18 25.76 -15.65
#